data_AF-A9P8M8-F1
#
_entry.id   AF-A9P8M8-F1
#
_cell.length_a   1.000
_cell.length_b   1.000
_cell.length_c   1.000
_cell.angle_alpha   90.00
_cell.angle_beta   90.00
_cell.angle_gamma   90.00
#
_symmetry.space_group_name_H-M   'P 1'
#
loop_
_entity.id
_entity.type
_entity.pdbx_description
1 polymer ?
#
loop_
_entity_poly.entity_id
_entity_poly.type
_entity_poly.pdbx_seq_one_letter_code
_entity_poly.pdbx_strand_id
1 'polypeptide(L)'
;MELLYDLKGHMEQLQREMSELRKSIQSCMEMQMNSQNYLKVQEVHPVQGNGKNSFDRRLNKRSCCICYETQVDSFLYRCGHMCTCLKCAHELLQSSGKCPICRAPILDVVRAYLDS
;
A
#
# COMPACT_ATOMS: atom_id res chain seq x y z
N MET A 1 42.04 20.78 -27.42
CA MET A 1 41.20 21.59 -26.52
C MET A 1 39.77 21.06 -26.48
N GLU A 2 39.09 20.89 -27.63
CA GLU A 2 37.73 20.30 -27.73
C GLU A 2 37.52 18.98 -26.95
N LEU A 3 38.36 17.96 -27.16
CA LEU A 3 38.23 16.67 -26.45
C LEU A 3 38.24 16.76 -24.92
N LEU A 4 38.94 17.74 -24.35
CA LEU A 4 38.96 17.95 -22.89
C LEU A 4 37.68 18.64 -22.40
N TYR A 5 37.09 19.51 -23.21
CA TYR A 5 35.80 20.13 -22.90
C TYR A 5 34.65 19.12 -23.03
N ASP A 6 34.70 18.24 -24.03
CA ASP A 6 33.70 17.18 -24.22
C ASP A 6 33.74 16.16 -23.08
N LEU A 7 34.93 15.70 -22.68
CA LEU A 7 35.08 14.77 -21.56
C LEU A 7 34.59 15.41 -20.25
N LYS A 8 34.91 16.69 -20.02
CA LYS A 8 34.40 17.44 -18.87
C LYS A 8 32.87 17.53 -18.91
N GLY A 9 32.29 17.81 -20.07
CA GLY A 9 30.83 17.84 -20.26
C GLY A 9 30.16 16.50 -19.95
N HIS A 10 30.77 15.38 -20.38
CA HIS A 10 30.28 14.03 -20.07
C HIS A 10 30.38 13.72 -18.57
N MET A 11 31.46 14.11 -17.91
CA MET A 11 31.61 13.91 -16.47
C MET A 11 30.58 14.73 -15.68
N GLU A 12 30.33 15.97 -16.07
CA GLU A 12 29.29 16.82 -15.47
C GLU A 12 27.89 16.23 -15.71
N GLN A 13 27.62 15.70 -16.90
CA GLN A 13 26.35 15.02 -17.21
C GLN A 13 26.16 13.78 -16.35
N LEU A 14 27.18 12.92 -16.23
CA LEU A 14 27.14 11.74 -15.38
C LEU A 14 26.93 12.10 -13.91
N GLN A 15 27.57 13.16 -13.42
CA GLN A 15 27.38 13.65 -12.05
C GLN A 15 25.95 14.15 -11.82
N ARG A 16 25.35 14.85 -12.79
CA ARG A 16 23.94 15.26 -12.73
C ARG A 16 23.01 14.06 -12.67
N GLU A 17 23.17 13.09 -13.57
CA GLU A 17 22.34 11.90 -13.62
C GLU A 17 22.44 11.06 -12.33
N MET A 18 23.64 10.89 -11.78
CA MET A 18 23.85 10.21 -10.49
C MET A 18 23.22 10.96 -9.31
N SER A 19 23.18 12.30 -9.35
CA SER A 19 22.51 13.13 -8.35
C SER A 19 21.00 12.95 -8.40
N GLU A 20 20.41 12.97 -9.59
CA GLU A 20 18.98 12.77 -9.78
C GLU A 20 18.55 11.35 -9.39
N LEU A 21 19.35 10.33 -9.72
CA LEU A 21 19.07 8.96 -9.29
C LEU A 21 19.06 8.83 -7.76
N ARG A 22 20.03 9.44 -7.07
CA ARG A 22 20.08 9.47 -5.60
C ARG A 22 18.85 10.17 -5.01
N LYS A 23 18.42 11.30 -5.57
CA LYS A 23 17.20 12.01 -5.13
C LYS A 23 15.94 11.16 -5.34
N SER A 24 15.84 10.44 -6.46
CA SER A 24 14.72 9.54 -6.71
C SER A 24 14.65 8.41 -5.68
N ILE A 25 15.79 7.80 -5.33
CA ILE A 25 15.87 6.76 -4.31
C ILE A 25 15.50 7.33 -2.93
N GLN A 26 16.02 8.51 -2.58
CA GLN A 26 15.71 9.18 -1.33
C GLN A 26 14.22 9.51 -1.21
N SER A 27 13.60 10.05 -2.27
CA SER A 27 12.17 10.35 -2.29
C SER A 27 11.31 9.07 -2.13
N CYS A 28 11.74 7.95 -2.72
CA CYS A 28 11.08 6.66 -2.53
C CYS A 28 11.19 6.17 -1.07
N MET A 29 12.38 6.32 -0.45
CA MET A 29 12.60 5.98 0.96
C MET A 29 11.82 6.88 1.92
N GLU A 30 11.71 8.18 1.63
CA GLU A 30 10.90 9.14 2.41
C GLU A 30 9.41 8.77 2.38
N MET A 31 8.91 8.34 1.20
CA MET A 31 7.53 7.85 1.07
C MET A 31 7.28 6.55 1.86
N GLN A 32 8.28 5.67 1.96
CA GLN A 32 8.22 4.48 2.82
C GLN A 32 8.26 4.80 4.31
N MET A 33 9.01 5.82 4.74
CA MET A 33 9.14 6.22 6.16
C MET A 33 7.89 6.90 6.72
N ASN A 34 7.14 7.64 5.88
CA ASN A 34 5.85 8.22 6.29
C ASN A 34 4.75 7.18 6.56
N SER A 35 4.85 5.97 5.96
CA SER A 35 3.96 4.85 6.33
C SER A 35 4.30 4.24 7.69
N GLN A 36 5.55 4.34 8.14
CA GLN A 36 5.96 3.82 9.47
C GLN A 36 5.67 4.83 10.60
N ASN A 37 5.69 6.13 10.32
CA ASN A 37 5.42 7.17 11.33
C ASN A 37 3.94 7.31 11.73
N TYR A 38 3.00 6.84 10.89
CA TYR A 38 1.57 6.82 11.24
C TYR A 38 1.26 5.91 12.45
N LEU A 39 2.20 5.05 12.86
CA LEU A 39 2.07 4.18 14.02
C LEU A 39 2.54 4.81 15.35
N LYS A 40 3.17 5.99 15.34
CA LYS A 40 3.81 6.58 16.54
C LYS A 40 3.13 7.82 17.15
N VAL A 41 2.11 8.41 16.52
CA VAL A 41 1.51 9.69 16.97
C VAL A 41 0.31 9.50 17.93
N GLN A 42 0.07 8.31 18.48
CA GLN A 42 -1.13 8.02 19.27
C GLN A 42 -0.83 7.76 20.76
N GLU A 43 -0.06 8.63 21.42
CA GLU A 43 0.07 8.64 22.89
C GLU A 43 -0.24 10.02 23.48
N VAL A 44 -1.54 10.34 23.65
CA VAL A 44 -2.04 11.26 24.70
C VAL A 44 -3.56 11.06 24.95
N HIS A 45 -3.89 10.26 25.98
CA HIS A 45 -4.97 10.35 27.01
C HIS A 45 -6.45 10.71 26.67
N PRO A 46 -7.45 10.28 27.50
CA PRO A 46 -8.59 9.48 27.03
C PRO A 46 -9.94 10.21 26.91
N VAL A 47 -10.73 9.84 25.90
CA VAL A 47 -12.20 9.98 25.91
C VAL A 47 -12.80 8.64 25.49
N GLN A 48 -13.58 8.04 26.40
CA GLN A 48 -14.34 6.82 26.16
C GLN A 48 -15.32 7.04 25.00
N GLY A 49 -15.14 6.29 23.92
CA GLY A 49 -15.96 6.38 22.72
C GLY A 49 -15.58 5.33 21.66
N ASN A 50 -15.43 4.07 22.09
CA ASN A 50 -15.50 2.82 21.33
C ASN A 50 -15.14 2.82 19.82
N GLY A 51 -13.97 3.35 19.46
CA GLY A 51 -13.39 3.25 18.12
C GLY A 51 -12.03 2.54 18.17
N LYS A 52 -12.02 1.21 18.13
CA LYS A 52 -10.77 0.42 18.12
C LYS A 52 -10.19 0.37 16.70
N ASN A 53 -9.45 1.42 16.33
CA ASN A 53 -8.40 1.30 15.32
C ASN A 53 -7.15 0.73 16.02
N SER A 54 -6.99 -0.59 15.98
CA SER A 54 -5.73 -1.24 16.27
C SER A 54 -5.34 -2.10 15.06
N PHE A 55 -4.16 -1.82 14.51
CA PHE A 55 -3.37 -2.75 13.70
C PHE A 55 -3.01 -3.95 14.59
N ASP A 56 -4.01 -4.77 14.93
CA ASP A 56 -3.85 -5.92 15.81
C ASP A 56 -3.11 -7.02 15.06
N ARG A 57 -1.89 -7.28 15.53
CA ARG A 57 -0.95 -8.32 15.11
C ARG A 57 -1.42 -9.72 15.55
N ARG A 58 -2.66 -10.05 15.24
CA ARG A 58 -3.12 -11.41 15.05
C ARG A 58 -4.01 -11.36 13.83
N LEU A 59 -3.71 -12.18 12.82
CA LEU A 59 -4.66 -12.55 11.78
C LEU A 59 -5.80 -13.35 12.45
N ASN A 60 -6.52 -12.71 13.39
CA ASN A 60 -7.86 -13.11 13.76
C ASN A 60 -8.63 -12.94 12.46
N LYS A 61 -8.80 -14.06 11.77
CA LYS A 61 -9.48 -14.24 10.50
C LYS A 61 -10.70 -13.32 10.46
N ARG A 62 -10.53 -12.13 9.85
CA ARG A 62 -11.57 -11.11 9.82
C ARG A 62 -12.72 -11.65 9.00
N SER A 63 -13.96 -11.44 9.43
CA SER A 63 -15.13 -11.80 8.61
C SER A 63 -15.24 -10.86 7.41
N CYS A 64 -15.74 -11.39 6.29
CA CYS A 64 -16.03 -10.61 5.10
C CYS A 64 -16.97 -9.45 5.44
N CYS A 65 -16.63 -8.24 5.03
CA CYS A 65 -17.44 -7.04 5.31
C CYS A 65 -18.73 -6.93 4.47
N ILE A 66 -19.02 -7.93 3.61
CA ILE A 66 -20.21 -7.97 2.76
C ILE A 66 -21.20 -9.00 3.30
N CYS A 67 -20.80 -10.27 3.38
CA CYS A 67 -21.70 -11.32 3.85
C CYS A 67 -21.65 -11.55 5.36
N TYR A 68 -20.56 -11.18 6.04
CA TYR A 68 -20.31 -11.45 7.46
C TYR A 68 -20.30 -12.95 7.88
N GLU A 69 -20.55 -13.86 6.95
CA GLU A 69 -20.62 -15.31 7.18
C GLU A 69 -19.25 -16.00 7.08
N THR A 70 -18.46 -15.61 6.10
CA THR A 70 -17.17 -16.27 5.77
C THR A 70 -15.99 -15.38 6.11
N GLN A 71 -14.85 -16.00 6.42
CA GLN A 71 -13.61 -15.27 6.65
C GLN A 71 -13.09 -14.62 5.37
N VAL A 72 -12.34 -13.53 5.52
CA VAL A 72 -11.61 -12.88 4.44
C VAL A 72 -10.50 -13.80 3.96
N ASP A 73 -10.57 -14.19 2.69
CA ASP A 73 -9.60 -15.05 2.02
C ASP A 73 -9.20 -14.51 0.63
N SER A 74 -9.47 -13.23 0.36
CA SER A 74 -9.09 -12.57 -0.90
C SER A 74 -8.62 -11.13 -0.70
N PHE A 75 -7.81 -10.65 -1.63
CA PHE A 75 -7.46 -9.24 -1.76
C PHE A 75 -7.84 -8.69 -3.14
N LEU A 76 -8.13 -7.40 -3.17
CA LEU A 76 -8.50 -6.68 -4.39
C LEU A 76 -7.24 -6.16 -5.09
N TYR A 77 -6.99 -6.58 -6.34
CA TYR A 77 -5.78 -6.24 -7.07
C TYR A 77 -5.63 -4.72 -7.28
N ARG A 78 -4.40 -4.22 -7.23
CA ARG A 78 -3.94 -2.81 -7.13
C ARG A 78 -4.06 -2.15 -5.76
N CYS A 79 -5.20 -2.22 -5.08
CA CYS A 79 -5.34 -1.54 -3.78
C CYS A 79 -4.93 -2.41 -2.58
N GLY A 80 -4.93 -3.73 -2.74
CA GLY A 80 -4.42 -4.68 -1.75
C GLY A 80 -5.32 -4.89 -0.52
N HIS A 81 -6.48 -4.24 -0.42
CA HIS A 81 -7.35 -4.39 0.74
C HIS A 81 -7.97 -5.78 0.84
N MET A 82 -7.68 -6.47 1.94
CA MET A 82 -8.26 -7.74 2.34
C MET A 82 -9.49 -7.49 3.22
N CYS A 83 -10.66 -7.33 2.60
CA CYS A 83 -11.92 -7.02 3.28
C CYS A 83 -13.08 -7.95 2.93
N THR A 84 -12.91 -8.82 1.93
CA THR A 84 -13.96 -9.68 1.40
C THR A 84 -13.51 -11.13 1.28
N CYS A 85 -14.47 -12.05 1.38
CA CYS A 85 -14.24 -13.42 0.92
C CYS A 85 -14.25 -13.46 -0.61
N LEU A 86 -13.70 -14.53 -1.18
CA LEU A 86 -13.52 -14.69 -2.61
C LEU A 86 -14.84 -14.57 -3.40
N LYS A 87 -15.94 -15.12 -2.87
CA LYS A 87 -17.26 -15.05 -3.51
C LYS A 87 -17.74 -13.61 -3.61
N CYS A 88 -17.80 -12.91 -2.48
CA CYS A 88 -18.26 -11.51 -2.44
C CYS A 88 -17.32 -10.59 -3.22
N ALA A 89 -16.02 -10.88 -3.27
CA ALA A 89 -15.06 -10.10 -4.06
C ALA A 89 -15.37 -10.18 -5.57
N HIS A 90 -15.69 -11.36 -6.10
CA HIS A 90 -16.09 -11.51 -7.50
C HIS A 90 -17.44 -10.83 -7.80
N GLU A 91 -18.43 -10.97 -6.92
CA GLU A 91 -19.72 -10.27 -7.05
C GLU A 91 -19.51 -8.74 -7.03
N LEU A 92 -18.59 -8.26 -6.19
CA LEU A 92 -18.25 -6.84 -6.10
C LEU A 92 -17.56 -6.32 -7.37
N LEU A 93 -16.69 -7.13 -7.99
CA LEU A 93 -16.05 -6.83 -9.26
C LEU A 93 -17.09 -6.69 -10.39
N GLN A 94 -18.10 -7.57 -10.45
CA GLN A 94 -19.14 -7.53 -11.48
C GLN A 94 -20.19 -6.43 -11.29
N SER A 95 -20.40 -6.00 -10.05
CA SER A 95 -21.39 -4.98 -9.70
C SER A 95 -20.77 -3.57 -9.71
N SER A 96 -20.25 -3.13 -8.57
CA SER A 96 -19.70 -1.77 -8.42
C SER A 96 -18.31 -1.59 -9.03
N GLY A 97 -17.53 -2.67 -9.11
CA GLY A 97 -16.12 -2.64 -9.50
C GLY A 97 -15.23 -1.80 -8.58
N LYS A 98 -15.64 -1.47 -7.35
CA LYS A 98 -14.91 -0.58 -6.44
C LYS A 98 -14.66 -1.20 -5.07
N CYS A 99 -13.48 -0.96 -4.51
CA CYS A 99 -13.11 -1.41 -3.18
C CYS A 99 -14.01 -0.77 -2.09
N PRO A 100 -14.53 -1.54 -1.10
CA PRO A 100 -15.38 -0.99 -0.03
C PRO A 100 -14.63 -0.06 0.92
N ILE A 101 -13.30 -0.19 0.99
CA ILE A 101 -12.45 0.57 1.91
C ILE A 101 -11.99 1.89 1.29
N CYS A 102 -11.35 1.84 0.13
CA CYS A 102 -10.71 3.01 -0.49
C CYS A 102 -11.37 3.48 -1.79
N ARG A 103 -12.42 2.80 -2.25
CA ARG A 103 -13.15 3.09 -3.50
C ARG A 103 -12.32 3.01 -4.79
N ALA A 104 -11.08 2.55 -4.73
CA ALA A 104 -10.25 2.28 -5.90
C ALA A 104 -10.92 1.24 -6.81
N PRO A 105 -10.77 1.36 -8.14
CA PRO A 105 -11.28 0.36 -9.07
C PRO A 105 -10.63 -1.00 -8.82
N ILE A 106 -11.44 -2.05 -8.85
CA ILE A 106 -11.00 -3.44 -8.74
C ILE A 106 -10.70 -3.91 -10.15
N LEU A 107 -9.43 -4.27 -10.42
CA LEU A 107 -9.06 -4.82 -11.72
C LEU A 107 -9.10 -6.36 -11.74
N ASP A 108 -8.82 -6.97 -10.59
CA ASP A 108 -8.85 -8.41 -10.42
C ASP A 108 -9.02 -8.76 -8.94
N VAL A 109 -9.37 -10.01 -8.65
CA VAL A 109 -9.54 -10.57 -7.31
C VAL A 109 -8.58 -11.73 -7.14
N VAL A 110 -7.73 -11.67 -6.12
CA VAL A 110 -6.72 -12.71 -5.87
C VAL A 110 -7.01 -13.41 -4.55
N ARG A 111 -7.01 -14.74 -4.57
CA ARG A 111 -7.14 -15.55 -3.36
C ARG A 111 -5.86 -15.48 -2.53
N ALA A 112 -6.01 -15.24 -1.24
CA ALA A 112 -4.91 -15.26 -0.29
C ALA A 112 -4.84 -16.64 0.39
N TYR A 113 -3.68 -17.27 0.32
CA TYR A 113 -3.32 -18.44 1.10
C TYR A 113 -2.30 -18.00 2.14
N LEU A 114 -2.60 -18.24 3.41
CA LEU A 114 -1.67 -17.97 4.50
C LEU A 114 -1.03 -19.30 4.88
N ASP A 115 0.28 -19.42 4.66
CA ASP A 115 1.04 -20.60 5.10
C ASP A 115 0.97 -20.68 6.63
N SER A 116 0.64 -21.87 7.12
CA SER A 116 0.44 -22.18 8.55
C SER A 116 1.69 -22.76 9.18
#